data_AF-A0MYJ4-F1
#
_entry.id   AF-A0MYJ4-F1
#
_cell.length_a   1.000
_cell.length_b   1.000
_cell.length_c   1.000
_cell.angle_alpha   90.00
_cell.angle_beta   90.00
_cell.angle_gamma   90.00
#
_symmetry.space_group_name_H-M   'P 1'
#
loop_
_entity.id
_entity.type
_entity.pdbx_description
1 polymer ?
#
loop_
_entity_poly.entity_id
_entity_poly.type
_entity_poly.pdbx_seq_one_letter_code
_entity_poly.pdbx_strand_id
1 'polypeptide(L)'
;LHGVGVSVVNALSTKVSVEIKTDGYRWTQDYKLGVPTAALERHEATDETGTSVTFWADGDIFETTEYSFETLSRRFQEMAFLNKGLTIKLTDERESAKAVAGAD
;
A
#
# COMPACT_ATOMS: atom_id res chain seq x y z
N LEU A 1 0.05 -20.35 -6.12
CA LEU A 1 0.53 -18.95 -5.93
C LEU A 1 1.37 -18.61 -7.16
N HIS A 2 1.02 -17.58 -7.93
CA HIS A 2 1.62 -17.35 -9.27
C HIS A 2 2.79 -16.36 -9.30
N GLY A 3 3.20 -15.78 -8.16
CA GLY A 3 4.33 -14.82 -8.11
C GLY A 3 4.10 -13.48 -8.81
N VAL A 4 2.93 -13.25 -9.40
CA VAL A 4 2.62 -12.07 -10.24
C VAL A 4 1.87 -10.94 -9.53
N GLY A 5 1.47 -11.12 -8.27
CA GLY A 5 0.53 -10.19 -7.61
C GLY A 5 1.04 -8.74 -7.59
N VAL A 6 2.20 -8.49 -7.01
CA VAL A 6 2.76 -7.14 -6.87
C VAL A 6 3.26 -6.56 -8.20
N SER A 7 3.71 -7.41 -9.13
CA SER A 7 4.11 -6.96 -10.47
C SER A 7 2.92 -6.46 -11.29
N VAL A 8 1.74 -7.08 -11.12
CA VAL A 8 0.50 -6.59 -11.76
C VAL A 8 0.11 -5.25 -11.15
N VAL A 9 0.14 -5.08 -9.83
CA VAL A 9 -0.13 -3.77 -9.19
C VAL A 9 0.80 -2.69 -9.74
N ASN A 10 2.09 -2.99 -9.89
CA ASN A 10 3.08 -2.06 -10.44
C ASN A 10 2.80 -1.71 -11.92
N ALA A 11 2.43 -2.70 -12.73
CA ALA A 11 2.11 -2.48 -14.15
C ALA A 11 0.83 -1.66 -14.36
N LEU A 12 -0.13 -1.71 -13.43
CA LEU A 12 -1.41 -1.02 -13.51
C LEU A 12 -1.45 0.30 -12.71
N SER A 13 -0.28 0.82 -12.32
CA SER A 13 -0.16 2.04 -11.53
C SER A 13 0.69 3.08 -12.26
N THR A 14 0.28 4.35 -12.17
CA THR A 14 1.09 5.49 -12.65
C THR A 14 2.39 5.63 -11.86
N LYS A 15 2.35 5.31 -10.57
CA LYS A 15 3.47 5.32 -9.64
C LYS A 15 3.34 4.17 -8.63
N VAL A 16 4.47 3.63 -8.19
CA VAL A 16 4.58 2.81 -6.97
C VAL A 16 5.80 3.26 -6.18
N SER A 17 5.66 3.40 -4.87
CA SER A 17 6.75 3.64 -3.92
C SER A 17 6.83 2.47 -2.97
N VAL A 18 8.02 1.88 -2.85
CA VAL A 18 8.27 0.75 -1.94
C VAL A 18 9.31 1.18 -0.92
N GLU A 19 9.00 0.97 0.35
CA GLU A 19 9.95 1.08 1.46
C GLU A 19 10.08 -0.29 2.15
N ILE A 20 11.31 -0.72 2.40
CA ILE A 20 11.60 -1.98 3.08
C ILE A 20 12.57 -1.69 4.22
N LYS A 21 12.26 -2.17 5.43
CA LYS A 21 13.18 -2.16 6.57
C LYS A 21 13.65 -3.59 6.80
N THR A 22 14.90 -3.87 6.47
CA THR A 22 15.52 -5.21 6.57
C THR A 22 17.04 -5.09 6.62
N ASP A 23 17.71 -6.11 7.16
CA ASP A 23 19.17 -6.19 7.28
C ASP A 23 19.80 -5.01 8.02
N GLY A 24 19.05 -4.44 8.97
CA GLY A 24 19.48 -3.31 9.80
C GLY A 24 19.40 -1.95 9.11
N TYR A 25 18.77 -1.83 7.93
CA TYR A 25 18.65 -0.57 7.19
C TYR A 25 17.26 -0.37 6.58
N ARG A 26 16.88 0.89 6.36
CA ARG A 26 15.75 1.27 5.51
C ARG A 26 16.18 1.33 4.05
N TRP A 27 15.34 0.85 3.14
CA TRP A 27 15.57 0.79 1.71
C TRP A 27 14.37 1.36 0.97
N THR A 28 14.59 2.09 -0.12
CA THR A 28 13.48 2.60 -0.95
C THR A 28 13.72 2.39 -2.43
N GLN A 29 12.63 2.19 -3.17
CA GLN A 29 12.64 2.24 -4.63
C GLN A 29 11.30 2.75 -5.16
N ASP A 30 11.39 3.66 -6.12
CA ASP A 30 10.23 4.22 -6.83
C ASP A 30 10.12 3.62 -8.23
N TYR A 31 8.88 3.47 -8.69
CA TYR A 31 8.52 3.00 -10.02
C TYR A 31 7.53 3.97 -10.66
N LYS A 32 7.63 4.11 -11.98
CA LYS A 32 6.69 4.84 -12.82
C LYS A 32 6.26 3.95 -13.97
N LEU A 33 4.96 3.71 -14.12
CA LEU A 33 4.39 2.84 -15.17
C LEU A 33 5.10 1.48 -15.26
N GLY A 34 5.31 0.83 -14.10
CA GLY A 34 5.98 -0.47 -14.01
C GLY A 34 7.52 -0.44 -14.01
N VAL A 35 8.15 0.68 -14.34
CA VAL A 35 9.61 0.77 -14.53
C VAL A 35 10.28 1.47 -13.33
N PRO A 36 11.37 0.92 -12.76
CA PRO A 36 12.09 1.59 -11.67
C PRO A 36 12.68 2.92 -12.13
N THR A 37 12.51 3.96 -11.31
CA THR A 37 13.01 5.32 -11.62
C THR A 37 14.48 5.50 -11.24
N ALA A 38 14.97 4.68 -10.31
CA ALA A 38 16.35 4.63 -9.85
C ALA A 38 16.69 3.22 -9.33
N ALA A 39 17.97 2.99 -9.05
CA ALA A 39 18.42 1.81 -8.31
C ALA A 39 17.89 1.84 -6.87
N LEU A 40 17.86 0.68 -6.21
CA LEU A 40 17.50 0.56 -4.80
C LEU A 40 18.43 1.42 -3.95
N GLU A 41 17.85 2.30 -3.13
CA GLU A 41 18.59 3.23 -2.29
C GLU A 41 18.62 2.73 -0.84
N ARG A 42 19.80 2.73 -0.22
CA ARG A 42 19.98 2.42 1.20
C ARG A 42 19.99 3.71 2.03
N HIS A 43 19.23 3.71 3.12
CA HIS A 43 19.08 4.83 4.04
C HIS A 43 19.73 4.55 5.39
N GLU A 44 19.25 5.20 6.45
CA GLU A 44 19.77 5.03 7.81
C GLU A 44 19.59 3.61 8.36
N ALA A 45 20.37 3.32 9.40
CA ALA A 45 20.22 2.09 10.16
C ALA A 45 18.92 2.09 10.98
N THR A 46 18.28 0.94 11.10
CA THR A 46 17.06 0.76 11.90
C THR A 46 16.99 -0.65 12.47
N ASP A 47 16.45 -0.76 13.68
CA ASP A 47 16.13 -2.03 14.32
C ASP A 47 14.69 -2.52 13.99
N GLU A 48 13.94 -1.71 13.24
CA GLU A 48 12.60 -2.07 12.79
C GLU A 48 12.63 -2.96 11.56
N THR A 49 11.56 -3.74 11.36
CA THR A 49 11.37 -4.56 10.16
C THR A 49 10.01 -4.30 9.55
N GLY A 50 9.90 -4.37 8.23
CA GLY A 50 8.62 -4.29 7.56
C GLY A 50 8.72 -3.88 6.10
N THR A 51 7.57 -3.89 5.43
CA THR A 51 7.42 -3.43 4.05
C THR A 51 6.22 -2.51 3.96
N SER A 52 6.44 -1.34 3.37
CA SER A 52 5.39 -0.39 3.02
C SER A 52 5.34 -0.27 1.50
N VAL A 53 4.13 -0.36 0.94
CA VAL A 53 3.90 -0.18 -0.49
C VAL A 53 2.80 0.86 -0.66
N THR A 54 3.11 1.93 -1.39
CA THR A 54 2.16 2.97 -1.78
C THR A 54 2.04 2.96 -3.29
N PHE A 55 0.82 2.98 -3.82
CA PHE A 55 0.59 2.91 -5.27
C PHE A 55 -0.54 3.85 -5.69
N TRP A 56 -0.49 4.27 -6.95
CA TRP A 56 -1.44 5.18 -7.57
C TRP A 56 -2.01 4.52 -8.82
N ALA A 57 -3.23 4.00 -8.73
CA ALA A 57 -3.92 3.33 -9.83
C ALA A 57 -3.96 4.22 -11.08
N ASP A 58 -3.77 3.60 -12.25
CA ASP A 58 -3.77 4.31 -13.52
C ASP A 58 -5.19 4.62 -14.02
N GLY A 59 -5.52 5.90 -14.13
CA GLY A 59 -6.82 6.38 -14.59
C GLY A 59 -7.06 6.17 -16.09
N ASP A 60 -6.02 5.88 -16.87
CA ASP A 60 -6.16 5.49 -18.28
C ASP A 60 -6.54 4.00 -18.41
N ILE A 61 -6.34 3.21 -17.36
CA ILE A 61 -6.64 1.77 -17.31
C ILE A 61 -7.97 1.49 -16.59
N PHE A 62 -8.20 2.14 -15.44
CA PHE A 62 -9.37 1.91 -14.61
C PHE A 62 -10.43 3.00 -14.82
N GLU A 63 -11.70 2.61 -14.90
CA GLU A 63 -12.83 3.55 -14.96
C GLU A 63 -12.94 4.44 -13.72
N THR A 64 -12.48 3.95 -12.56
CA THR A 64 -12.43 4.70 -11.31
C THR A 64 -11.16 4.35 -10.53
N THR A 65 -10.56 5.37 -9.92
CA THR A 65 -9.43 5.25 -9.01
C THR A 65 -9.81 5.62 -7.56
N GLU A 66 -11.10 5.88 -7.32
CA GLU A 66 -11.63 6.15 -5.98
C GLU A 66 -11.88 4.85 -5.21
N TYR A 67 -11.20 4.69 -4.09
CA TYR A 67 -11.32 3.50 -3.26
C TYR A 67 -12.52 3.58 -2.30
N SER A 68 -13.30 2.50 -2.24
CA SER A 68 -14.40 2.35 -1.28
C SER A 68 -13.88 1.83 0.06
N PHE A 69 -14.06 2.64 1.11
CA PHE A 69 -13.72 2.25 2.48
C PHE A 69 -14.52 1.03 2.94
N GLU A 70 -15.82 0.97 2.61
CA GLU A 70 -16.70 -0.15 2.97
C GLU A 70 -16.21 -1.48 2.36
N THR A 71 -15.86 -1.46 1.07
CA THR A 71 -15.35 -2.65 0.37
C THR A 71 -14.06 -3.15 1.01
N LEU A 72 -13.12 -2.25 1.31
CA LEU A 72 -11.85 -2.59 1.96
C LEU A 72 -12.06 -3.09 3.40
N SER A 73 -12.88 -2.39 4.18
CA SER A 73 -13.18 -2.72 5.57
C SER A 73 -13.77 -4.13 5.69
N ARG A 74 -14.77 -4.47 4.87
CA ARG A 74 -15.35 -5.81 4.83
C ARG A 74 -14.29 -6.87 4.53
N ARG A 75 -13.45 -6.63 3.51
CA ARG A 75 -12.41 -7.59 3.12
C ARG A 75 -11.38 -7.81 4.22
N PHE A 76 -10.95 -6.74 4.89
CA PHE A 76 -9.98 -6.84 5.97
C PHE A 76 -10.58 -7.46 7.24
N GLN A 77 -11.86 -7.22 7.52
CA GLN A 77 -12.55 -7.86 8.62
C GLN A 77 -12.64 -9.38 8.43
N GLU A 78 -12.98 -9.85 7.22
CA GLU A 78 -12.93 -11.28 6.87
C GLU A 78 -11.53 -11.88 7.11
N MET A 79 -10.47 -11.17 6.68
CA MET A 79 -9.10 -11.61 6.90
C MET A 79 -8.74 -11.68 8.39
N ALA A 80 -9.12 -10.69 9.19
CA ALA A 80 -8.85 -10.68 10.62
C ALA A 80 -9.57 -11.83 11.34
N PHE A 81 -10.80 -12.16 10.95
CA PHE A 81 -11.52 -13.32 11.50
C PHE A 81 -10.83 -14.65 11.23
N LEU A 82 -10.26 -14.82 10.03
CA LEU A 82 -9.60 -16.06 9.62
C LEU A 82 -8.17 -16.21 10.18
N ASN A 83 -7.54 -15.12 10.62
CA ASN A 83 -6.14 -15.11 11.04
C ASN A 83 -6.01 -14.68 12.50
N LYS A 84 -6.11 -15.64 13.43
CA LYS A 84 -5.99 -15.37 14.87
C LYS A 84 -4.67 -14.66 15.20
N GLY A 85 -4.76 -13.52 15.88
CA GLY A 85 -3.60 -12.71 16.28
C GLY A 85 -3.19 -11.65 15.25
N LEU A 86 -3.78 -11.65 14.05
CA LEU A 86 -3.57 -10.58 13.07
C LEU A 86 -4.38 -9.35 13.46
N THR A 87 -3.69 -8.22 13.64
CA THR A 87 -4.33 -6.91 13.80
C THR A 87 -4.22 -6.16 12.48
N ILE A 88 -5.36 -5.70 11.94
CA ILE A 88 -5.39 -4.86 10.73
C ILE A 88 -5.95 -3.49 11.12
N LYS A 89 -5.25 -2.43 10.72
CA LYS A 89 -5.72 -1.05 10.84
C LYS A 89 -6.04 -0.52 9.45
N LEU A 90 -7.23 0.03 9.28
CA LEU A 90 -7.66 0.72 8.07
C LEU A 90 -7.97 2.16 8.43
N THR A 91 -7.36 3.10 7.72
CA THR A 91 -7.52 4.54 7.95
C THR A 91 -7.85 5.20 6.63
N ASP A 92 -8.90 6.04 6.64
CA ASP A 92 -9.25 6.90 5.51
C ASP A 92 -8.73 8.30 5.79
N GLU A 93 -7.71 8.72 5.05
CA GLU A 93 -7.09 10.05 5.23
C GLU A 93 -7.80 11.17 4.46
N ARG A 94 -8.87 10.86 3.71
CA ARG A 94 -9.67 11.86 2.99
C ARG A 94 -10.39 12.78 3.98
N GLU A 95 -10.48 14.07 3.63
CA GLU A 95 -11.15 15.07 4.48
C GLU A 95 -12.64 14.74 4.75
N SER A 96 -13.32 14.13 3.77
CA SER A 96 -14.71 13.67 3.93
C SER A 96 -14.87 12.67 5.06
N ALA A 97 -13.89 11.79 5.30
CA ALA A 97 -13.93 10.82 6.39
C ALA A 97 -13.65 11.48 7.76
N LYS A 98 -12.72 12.44 7.81
CA LYS A 98 -12.37 13.17 9.04
C LYS A 98 -13.54 14.03 9.55
N ALA A 99 -14.32 14.63 8.65
CA ALA A 99 -15.48 15.45 9.01
C ALA A 99 -16.58 14.64 9.73
N VAL A 100 -16.74 13.35 9.38
CA VAL A 100 -17.73 12.46 10.01
C VAL A 100 -17.26 12.00 11.40
N ALA A 101 -15.96 11.79 11.59
CA ALA A 101 -15.40 11.38 12.88
C ALA A 101 -15.42 12.47 13.96
N GLY A 102 -15.67 13.74 13.60
CA GLY A 102 -15.80 14.86 14.52
C GLY A 102 -17.24 15.23 14.89
N ALA A 103 -18.22 14.42 14.49
CA ALA A 103 -19.65 14.67 14.70
C ALA A 103 -20.28 13.82 15.82
N ASP A 104 -19.46 13.10 16.60
CA ASP A 104 -19.86 12.36 17.80
C ASP A 104 -19.68 13.19 19.09
#